data_AF-A0A947BU33-F1
#
_entry.id   AF-A0A947BU33-F1
#
_cell.length_a   1.000
_cell.length_b   1.000
_cell.length_c   1.000
_cell.angle_alpha   90.00
_cell.angle_beta   90.00
_cell.angle_gamma   90.00
#
_symmetry.space_group_name_H-M   'P 1'
#
loop_
_entity.id
_entity.type
_entity.pdbx_description
1 polymer ?
#
loop_
_entity_poly.entity_id
_entity_poly.type
_entity_poly.pdbx_seq_one_letter_code
_entity_poly.pdbx_strand_id
1 'polypeptide(L)' 'YKGAVTAVGRRSETDSLFDEKIATFEDDEGAYDQKDAEGFIKLNALRLRIAANRKK' A
#
# COMPACT_ATOMS: atom_id res chain seq x y z
N TYR A 1 19.50 9.60 19.89
CA TYR A 1 20.78 8.93 20.23
C TYR A 1 21.93 9.74 19.63
N LYS A 2 22.98 10.07 20.41
CA LYS A 2 24.18 10.82 19.95
C LYS A 2 23.89 11.96 18.95
N GLY A 3 23.04 12.90 19.33
CA GLY A 3 22.71 14.07 18.51
C GLY A 3 21.65 13.86 17.42
N ALA A 4 21.17 12.63 17.19
CA ALA A 4 20.09 12.34 16.25
C ALA A 4 18.73 12.19 16.94
N VAL A 5 17.68 12.63 16.24
CA VAL A 5 16.26 12.44 16.58
C VAL A 5 15.66 11.41 15.61
N THR A 6 14.90 10.47 16.14
CA THR A 6 14.19 9.44 15.37
C THR A 6 12.78 9.32 15.92
N ALA A 7 11.79 9.28 15.04
CA ALA A 7 10.42 9.01 15.43
C ALA A 7 10.29 7.53 15.83
N VAL A 8 9.73 7.27 17.01
CA VAL A 8 9.50 5.91 17.54
C VAL A 8 8.03 5.50 17.52
N GLY A 9 7.13 6.42 17.18
CA GLY A 9 5.69 6.18 17.10
C GLY A 9 4.95 7.43 16.62
N ARG A 10 3.71 7.24 16.16
CA ARG A 10 2.79 8.31 15.77
C ARG A 10 1.37 7.90 16.16
N ARG A 11 0.57 8.89 16.57
CA ARG A 11 -0.87 8.75 16.85
C ARG A 11 -1.55 10.06 16.47
N SER A 12 -2.74 9.97 15.91
CA SER A 12 -3.66 11.09 15.72
C SER A 12 -5.04 10.62 16.14
N GLU A 13 -5.70 11.38 17.02
CA GLU A 13 -7.01 11.01 17.55
C GLU A 13 -8.15 11.44 16.62
N THR A 14 -7.94 12.55 15.90
CA THR A 14 -8.96 13.18 15.06
C THR A 14 -8.75 12.90 13.57
N ASP A 15 -7.51 12.71 13.14
CA ASP A 15 -7.15 12.77 11.71
C ASP A 15 -6.23 11.63 11.25
N SER A 16 -6.30 10.46 11.89
CA SER A 16 -5.56 9.28 11.42
C SER A 16 -6.25 8.69 10.18
N LEU A 17 -5.50 8.56 9.07
CA LEU A 17 -5.92 7.78 7.90
C LEU A 17 -5.35 6.34 7.92
N PHE A 18 -4.63 5.98 8.98
CA PHE A 18 -4.17 4.60 9.18
C PHE A 18 -5.32 3.75 9.72
N ASP A 19 -5.58 2.62 9.07
CA ASP A 19 -6.55 1.61 9.48
C ASP A 19 -5.83 0.28 9.69
N GLU A 20 -5.81 -0.19 10.94
CA GLU A 20 -5.13 -1.43 11.33
C GLU A 20 -5.80 -2.67 10.72
N LYS A 21 -7.12 -2.64 10.49
CA LYS A 21 -7.83 -3.78 9.90
C LYS A 21 -7.45 -3.99 8.44
N ILE A 22 -7.22 -2.92 7.69
CA ILE A 22 -6.78 -3.01 6.30
C ILE A 22 -5.30 -3.38 6.21
N ALA A 23 -4.48 -2.94 7.16
CA ALA A 23 -3.03 -3.08 7.12
C ALA A 23 -2.51 -4.40 7.73
N THR A 24 -3.34 -5.12 8.49
CA THR A 24 -2.93 -6.35 9.18
C THR A 24 -2.79 -7.53 8.22
N PHE A 25 -2.02 -8.53 8.65
CA PHE A 25 -1.94 -9.85 8.00
C PHE A 25 -2.76 -10.93 8.73
N GLU A 26 -3.35 -10.56 9.86
CA GLU A 26 -4.26 -11.43 10.63
C GLU A 26 -5.65 -11.50 9.97
N ASP A 27 -6.57 -12.26 10.55
CA ASP A 27 -7.96 -12.33 10.09
C ASP A 27 -8.62 -10.94 10.18
N ASP A 28 -8.69 -10.27 9.03
CA ASP A 28 -9.19 -8.90 8.85
C ASP A 28 -10.70 -8.86 8.59
N GLU A 29 -11.39 -10.00 8.74
CA GLU A 29 -12.81 -10.19 8.42
C GLU A 29 -13.15 -9.82 6.95
N GLY A 30 -12.16 -9.84 6.05
CA GLY A 30 -12.32 -9.44 4.66
C GLY A 30 -12.24 -7.94 4.42
N ALA A 31 -11.60 -7.17 5.31
CA ALA A 31 -11.36 -5.75 5.10
C ALA A 31 -10.49 -5.45 3.86
N TYR A 32 -9.65 -6.41 3.43
CA TYR A 32 -8.86 -6.33 2.21
C TYR A 32 -8.95 -7.60 1.35
N ASP A 33 -9.56 -7.52 0.16
CA ASP A 33 -9.53 -8.63 -0.81
C ASP A 33 -8.24 -8.59 -1.66
N GLN A 34 -7.33 -9.52 -1.39
CA GLN A 34 -6.06 -9.67 -2.11
C GLN A 34 -6.24 -9.96 -3.61
N LYS A 35 -7.39 -10.51 -4.04
CA LYS A 35 -7.64 -10.81 -5.46
C LYS A 35 -7.77 -9.55 -6.30
N ASP A 36 -8.28 -8.46 -5.73
CA ASP A 36 -8.46 -7.20 -6.43
C ASP A 36 -7.12 -6.57 -6.84
N ALA A 37 -6.05 -6.86 -6.09
CA ALA A 37 -4.70 -6.36 -6.38
C ALA A 37 -4.19 -6.78 -7.77
N GLU A 38 -4.55 -7.98 -8.24
CA GLU A 38 -4.12 -8.48 -9.55
C GLU A 38 -4.62 -7.58 -10.70
N GLY A 39 -5.91 -7.23 -10.67
CA GLY A 39 -6.52 -6.34 -11.65
C GLY A 39 -5.91 -4.93 -11.60
N PHE A 40 -5.76 -4.40 -10.40
CA PHE A 40 -5.17 -3.08 -10.17
C PHE A 40 -3.74 -2.98 -10.72
N ILE A 41 -2.89 -3.96 -10.43
CA ILE A 41 -1.49 -3.99 -10.90
C ILE A 41 -1.45 -4.06 -12.43
N LYS A 42 -2.24 -4.96 -13.04
CA LYS A 42 -2.28 -5.12 -14.50
C LYS A 42 -2.74 -3.85 -15.21
N LEU A 43 -3.75 -3.17 -14.67
CA LEU A 43 -4.28 -1.94 -15.26
C LEU A 43 -3.27 -0.80 -15.16
N ASN A 44 -2.66 -0.60 -13.99
CA ASN A 44 -1.63 0.44 -13.80
C ASN A 44 -0.38 0.19 -14.66
N ALA A 45 -0.01 -1.07 -14.84
CA ALA A 45 1.13 -1.46 -15.67
C ALA A 45 0.84 -1.42 -17.18
N LEU A 46 -0.42 -1.28 -17.61
CA LEU A 46 -0.83 -1.41 -19.02
C LEU A 46 -0.04 -0.50 -19.95
N ARG A 47 0.07 0.80 -19.60
CA ARG A 47 0.80 1.80 -20.39
C ARG A 47 2.29 1.45 -20.55
N LEU A 48 2.90 0.87 -19.51
CA LEU A 48 4.31 0.49 -19.50
C LEU A 48 4.54 -0.72 -20.41
N ARG A 49 3.63 -1.71 -20.37
CA ARG A 49 3.67 -2.89 -21.24
C ARG A 49 3.55 -2.51 -22.72
N ILE A 50 2.63 -1.60 -23.06
CA ILE A 50 2.47 -1.08 -24.43
C ILE A 50 3.76 -0.38 -24.89
N ALA A 51 4.32 0.50 -24.06
CA ALA A 51 5.55 1.22 -24.38
C ALA A 51 6.75 0.28 -24.58
N ALA A 52 6.87 -0.77 -23.76
CA ALA A 52 7.91 -1.80 -23.90
C ALA A 52 7.75 -2.60 -25.19
N ASN A 53 6.52 -2.95 -25.56
CA ASN A 53 6.24 -3.68 -26.81
C ASN A 53 6.57 -2.85 -28.06
N ARG A 54 6.43 -1.53 -28.03
CA ARG A 54 6.81 -0.64 -29.16
C ARG A 54 8.33 -0.49 -29.33
N LYS A 55 9.12 -0.76 -28.28
CA LYS A 55 10.59 -0.70 -28.32
C LYS A 55 11.23 -2.01 -28.78
N LYS A 56 10.44 -3.08 -28.90
CA LYS A 56 10.85 -4.33 -29.55
C LYS A 56 10.64 -4.18 -31.05
#